data_AF-A0A8S2EJU0-F1
#
_entry.id   AF-A0A8S2EJU0-F1
#
_cell.length_a   1.000
_cell.length_b   1.000
_cell.length_c   1.000
_cell.angle_alpha   90.00
_cell.angle_beta   90.00
_cell.angle_gamma   90.00
#
_symmetry.space_group_name_H-M   'P 1'
#
loop_
_entity.id
_entity.type
_entity.pdbx_description
1 polymer ?
#
loop_
_entity_poly.entity_id
_entity_poly.type
_entity_poly.pdbx_seq_one_letter_code
_entity_poly.pdbx_strand_id
1 'polypeptide(L)'
;AWYSSVVDGPVVALKRSPFFKDIVLVAGGWTFSLWREKVHSGALLHTSSMKEKVTDAEWSPTRSGVFFISKQNGSIDIWDVVDRTHAPSLTQSISSSSITYLSIKNISSKQQLLAAADSNGTLHILEVPWALRQPVNQEFQVVTSYFDRETERREFVKKRWDIREEEKREKERLAALKAGIAPAHNPSQEEIDIRMKNEYNEFIQFEYHILREMGLRDENEAPPVQQ
;
A
#
# COMPACT_ATOMS: atom_id res chain seq x y z
N ALA A 1 11.78 7.95 -10.71
CA ALA A 1 10.95 8.54 -9.63
C ALA A 1 10.59 7.42 -8.66
N TRP A 2 11.01 7.53 -7.40
CA TRP A 2 11.07 6.40 -6.45
C TRP A 2 9.80 6.27 -5.60
N TYR A 3 8.77 7.05 -5.93
CA TYR A 3 7.49 7.03 -5.25
C TYR A 3 6.46 6.39 -6.21
N SER A 4 6.45 5.06 -6.27
CA SER A 4 5.25 4.36 -6.73
C SER A 4 4.21 4.59 -5.64
N SER A 5 3.35 5.60 -5.81
CA SER A 5 2.30 5.92 -4.85
C SER A 5 1.43 4.67 -4.60
N VAL A 6 1.43 4.19 -3.36
CA VAL A 6 0.72 2.98 -2.88
C VAL A 6 -0.78 3.02 -3.22
N VAL A 7 -1.33 4.22 -3.20
CA VAL A 7 -2.67 4.63 -3.60
C VAL A 7 -2.56 6.01 -4.27
N ASP A 8 -3.56 6.41 -5.06
CA ASP A 8 -3.54 7.63 -5.88
C ASP A 8 -4.04 8.90 -5.14
N GLY A 9 -3.91 8.92 -3.80
CA GLY A 9 -4.31 10.04 -2.96
C GLY A 9 -3.95 9.84 -1.49
N PRO A 10 -4.45 10.68 -0.58
CA PRO A 10 -4.28 10.50 0.86
C PRO A 10 -4.78 9.13 1.30
N VAL A 11 -3.99 8.43 2.11
CA VAL A 11 -4.41 7.16 2.73
C VAL A 11 -5.48 7.49 3.76
N VAL A 12 -6.67 6.94 3.58
CA VAL A 12 -7.81 7.11 4.49
C VAL A 12 -7.97 5.92 5.43
N ALA A 13 -7.53 4.73 5.01
CA ALA A 13 -7.64 3.51 5.79
C ALA A 13 -6.39 2.62 5.66
N LEU A 14 -5.95 2.09 6.80
CA LEU A 14 -4.89 1.10 6.90
C LEU A 14 -5.34 -0.02 7.87
N LYS A 15 -5.66 -1.20 7.35
CA LYS A 15 -6.28 -2.28 8.14
C LYS A 15 -5.56 -3.60 7.90
N ARG A 16 -5.04 -4.21 8.96
CA ARG A 16 -4.47 -5.57 8.90
C ARG A 16 -5.58 -6.60 8.85
N SER A 17 -5.39 -7.67 8.08
CA SER A 17 -6.36 -8.77 8.03
C SER A 17 -6.50 -9.43 9.41
N PRO A 18 -7.72 -9.74 9.86
CA PRO A 18 -7.94 -10.49 11.10
C PRO A 18 -7.50 -11.96 10.99
N PHE A 19 -7.31 -12.47 9.77
CA PHE A 19 -6.92 -13.87 9.51
C PHE A 19 -5.43 -14.01 9.15
N PHE A 20 -4.87 -13.03 8.44
CA PHE A 20 -3.49 -13.03 7.95
C PHE A 20 -2.68 -11.90 8.57
N LYS A 21 -1.74 -12.24 9.45
CA LYS A 21 -0.94 -11.24 10.19
C LYS A 21 -0.01 -10.42 9.30
N ASP A 22 0.35 -10.99 8.15
CA ASP A 22 1.23 -10.40 7.16
C ASP A 22 0.49 -9.64 6.07
N ILE A 23 -0.85 -9.62 6.03
CA ILE A 23 -1.62 -8.95 4.98
C ILE A 23 -2.23 -7.64 5.49
N VAL A 24 -2.02 -6.56 4.75
CA VAL A 24 -2.51 -5.22 5.06
C VAL A 24 -3.29 -4.65 3.89
N LEU A 25 -4.50 -4.18 4.17
CA LEU A 25 -5.32 -3.38 3.26
C LEU A 25 -5.00 -1.91 3.46
N VAL A 26 -4.68 -1.24 2.35
CA VAL A 26 -4.44 0.20 2.27
C VAL A 26 -5.48 0.78 1.32
N ALA A 27 -6.21 1.81 1.75
CA ALA A 27 -7.21 2.46 0.92
C ALA A 27 -7.02 3.98 0.95
N GLY A 28 -7.19 4.64 -0.20
CA GLY A 28 -6.97 6.08 -0.33
C GLY A 28 -7.20 6.59 -1.75
N GLY A 29 -7.53 7.87 -1.88
CA GLY A 29 -7.85 8.45 -3.20
C GLY A 29 -9.03 7.74 -3.87
N TRP A 30 -8.81 7.19 -5.06
CA TRP A 30 -9.75 6.40 -5.86
C TRP A 30 -9.34 4.92 -5.94
N THR A 31 -8.35 4.48 -5.17
CA THR A 31 -7.86 3.10 -5.20
C THR A 31 -7.74 2.48 -3.80
N PHE A 32 -7.56 1.16 -3.80
CA PHE A 32 -7.08 0.41 -2.64
C PHE A 32 -6.09 -0.64 -3.13
N SER A 33 -5.27 -1.10 -2.20
CA SER A 33 -4.26 -2.12 -2.45
C SER A 33 -4.09 -3.05 -1.26
N LEU A 34 -3.79 -4.32 -1.56
CA LEU A 34 -3.43 -5.34 -0.58
C LEU A 34 -1.92 -5.55 -0.64
N TRP A 35 -1.28 -5.48 0.53
CA TRP A 35 0.14 -5.62 0.71
C TRP A 35 0.45 -6.80 1.61
N ARG A 36 1.61 -7.40 1.37
CA ARG A 36 2.18 -8.41 2.24
C ARG A 36 3.42 -7.87 2.92
N GLU A 37 3.53 -8.07 4.22
CA GLU A 37 4.73 -7.72 4.97
C GLU A 37 5.94 -8.48 4.44
N LYS A 38 7.11 -7.85 4.49
CA LYS A 38 8.39 -8.40 4.00
C LYS A 38 8.42 -8.69 2.49
N VAL A 39 7.40 -8.29 1.74
CA VAL A 39 7.38 -8.38 0.28
C VAL A 39 7.64 -6.99 -0.31
N HIS A 40 8.76 -6.86 -1.02
CA HIS A 40 9.21 -5.59 -1.63
C HIS A 40 9.03 -5.57 -3.17
N SER A 41 8.29 -6.55 -3.71
CA SER A 41 7.96 -6.62 -5.14
C SER A 41 6.73 -5.78 -5.52
N GLY A 42 6.01 -5.24 -4.53
CA GLY A 42 4.85 -4.37 -4.70
C GLY A 42 3.58 -4.91 -4.04
N ALA A 43 2.45 -4.24 -4.26
CA ALA A 43 1.14 -4.72 -3.81
C ALA A 43 0.79 -6.06 -4.47
N LEU A 44 0.20 -6.98 -3.71
CA LEU A 44 -0.36 -8.22 -4.24
C LEU A 44 -1.53 -7.89 -5.16
N LEU A 45 -2.50 -7.14 -4.65
CA LEU A 45 -3.66 -6.68 -5.39
C LEU A 45 -3.67 -5.15 -5.37
N HIS A 46 -3.90 -4.53 -6.53
CA HIS A 46 -4.09 -3.10 -6.64
C HIS A 46 -5.26 -2.88 -7.60
N THR A 47 -6.31 -2.22 -7.12
CA THR A 47 -7.49 -1.95 -7.95
C THR A 47 -7.20 -0.87 -8.99
N SER A 48 -7.93 -0.88 -10.10
CA SER A 48 -7.98 0.28 -10.99
C SER A 48 -8.72 1.44 -10.32
N SER A 49 -8.49 2.67 -10.79
CA SER A 49 -9.20 3.84 -10.27
C SER A 49 -10.71 3.60 -10.29
N MET A 50 -11.30 3.63 -9.11
CA MET A 50 -12.73 3.46 -8.91
C MET A 50 -13.49 4.71 -9.36
N LYS A 51 -14.80 4.54 -9.58
CA LYS A 51 -15.68 5.63 -10.02
C LYS A 51 -15.90 6.71 -8.96
N GLU A 52 -15.71 6.36 -7.68
CA GLU A 52 -16.01 7.17 -6.49
C GLU A 52 -14.84 7.09 -5.51
N LYS A 53 -14.52 8.19 -4.82
CA LYS A 53 -13.37 8.21 -3.89
C LYS A 53 -13.62 7.25 -2.75
N VAL A 54 -12.57 6.60 -2.31
CA VAL A 54 -12.58 5.79 -1.11
C VAL A 54 -12.57 6.69 0.11
N THR A 55 -13.44 6.38 1.08
CA THR A 55 -13.56 7.12 2.32
C THR A 55 -13.07 6.34 3.53
N ASP A 56 -13.29 5.04 3.56
CA ASP A 56 -12.84 4.13 4.62
C ASP A 56 -12.90 2.67 4.14
N ALA A 57 -12.23 1.77 4.84
CA ALA A 57 -12.20 0.34 4.54
C ALA A 57 -12.20 -0.51 5.82
N GLU A 58 -12.82 -1.70 5.79
CA GLU A 58 -12.86 -2.63 6.92
C GLU A 58 -12.87 -4.09 6.44
N TRP A 59 -12.17 -4.97 7.15
CA TRP A 59 -12.17 -6.41 6.85
C TRP A 59 -13.43 -7.08 7.37
N SER A 60 -13.89 -8.14 6.70
CA SER A 60 -14.83 -9.06 7.32
C SER A 60 -14.16 -9.74 8.52
N PRO A 61 -14.78 -9.76 9.70
CA PRO A 61 -14.26 -10.51 10.84
C PRO A 61 -14.60 -12.00 10.77
N THR A 62 -15.40 -12.45 9.78
CA THR A 62 -15.81 -13.86 9.64
C THR A 62 -15.26 -14.53 8.39
N ARG A 63 -15.03 -13.79 7.30
CA ARG A 63 -14.54 -14.34 6.02
C ARG A 63 -13.16 -13.80 5.67
N SER A 64 -12.22 -14.69 5.40
CA SER A 64 -10.80 -14.35 5.20
C SER A 64 -10.49 -13.65 3.88
N GLY A 65 -11.35 -13.83 2.87
CA GLY A 65 -11.21 -13.20 1.55
C GLY A 65 -12.07 -11.96 1.35
N VAL A 66 -12.83 -11.52 2.35
CA VAL A 66 -13.86 -10.48 2.19
C VAL A 66 -13.49 -9.19 2.94
N PHE A 67 -13.66 -8.07 2.26
CA PHE A 67 -13.52 -6.73 2.85
C PHE A 67 -14.49 -5.74 2.22
N PHE A 68 -14.68 -4.63 2.92
CA PHE A 68 -15.67 -3.60 2.61
C PHE A 68 -14.96 -2.28 2.37
N ILE A 69 -15.35 -1.58 1.32
CA ILE A 69 -14.83 -0.26 0.92
C ILE A 69 -16.00 0.71 0.90
N SER A 70 -15.96 1.75 1.72
CA SER A 70 -16.92 2.85 1.63
C SER A 70 -16.46 3.91 0.63
N LYS A 71 -17.44 4.57 0.03
CA LYS A 71 -17.20 5.58 -1.00
C LYS A 71 -17.90 6.90 -0.70
N GLN A 72 -17.38 7.94 -1.34
CA GLN A 72 -17.86 9.32 -1.19
C GLN A 72 -19.32 9.53 -1.62
N ASN A 73 -19.86 8.69 -2.50
CA ASN A 73 -21.27 8.76 -2.92
C ASN A 73 -22.25 8.05 -1.96
N GLY A 74 -21.79 7.59 -0.80
CA GLY A 74 -22.63 6.91 0.19
C GLY A 74 -22.94 5.45 -0.11
N SER A 75 -22.17 4.83 -1.00
CA SER A 75 -22.25 3.39 -1.27
C SER A 75 -21.07 2.62 -0.67
N ILE A 76 -21.30 1.34 -0.42
CA ILE A 76 -20.31 0.39 0.10
C ILE A 76 -20.12 -0.71 -0.93
N ASP A 77 -18.86 -0.92 -1.31
CA ASP A 77 -18.43 -2.02 -2.15
C ASP A 77 -17.92 -3.16 -1.30
N ILE A 78 -18.42 -4.36 -1.57
CA ILE A 78 -18.02 -5.60 -0.91
C ILE A 78 -17.16 -6.37 -1.90
N TRP A 79 -15.93 -6.64 -1.50
CA TRP A 79 -14.94 -7.35 -2.29
C TRP A 79 -14.77 -8.75 -1.73
N ASP A 80 -14.73 -9.76 -2.61
CA ASP A 80 -14.41 -11.14 -2.27
C ASP A 80 -13.31 -11.63 -3.22
N VAL A 81 -12.10 -11.80 -2.67
CA VAL A 81 -10.91 -12.21 -3.43
C VAL A 81 -11.06 -13.61 -4.02
N VAL A 82 -11.91 -14.46 -3.44
CA VAL A 82 -12.16 -15.82 -3.94
C VAL A 82 -13.11 -15.81 -5.14
N ASP A 83 -14.03 -14.85 -5.19
CA ASP A 83 -14.98 -14.68 -6.29
C ASP A 83 -14.35 -13.90 -7.45
N ARG A 84 -13.96 -12.64 -7.21
CA ARG A 84 -13.39 -11.76 -8.23
C ARG A 84 -12.55 -10.64 -7.66
N THR A 85 -11.42 -10.37 -8.33
CA THR A 85 -10.41 -9.39 -7.88
C THR A 85 -10.40 -8.10 -8.69
N HIS A 86 -11.11 -8.05 -9.82
CA HIS A 86 -11.12 -6.91 -10.75
C HIS A 86 -12.34 -6.00 -10.59
N ALA A 87 -13.34 -6.41 -9.78
CA ALA A 87 -14.57 -5.67 -9.54
C ALA A 87 -15.16 -6.09 -8.19
N PRO A 88 -15.90 -5.21 -7.48
CA PRO A 88 -16.55 -5.58 -6.22
C PRO A 88 -17.63 -6.64 -6.46
N SER A 89 -17.77 -7.65 -5.61
CA SER A 89 -18.82 -8.69 -5.72
C SER A 89 -20.23 -8.12 -5.53
N LEU A 90 -20.40 -7.15 -4.63
CA LEU A 90 -21.66 -6.44 -4.41
C LEU A 90 -21.40 -4.95 -4.14
N THR A 91 -22.25 -4.08 -4.66
CA THR A 91 -22.29 -2.65 -4.31
C THR A 91 -23.66 -2.33 -3.74
N GLN A 92 -23.70 -1.77 -2.53
CA GLN A 92 -24.93 -1.36 -1.87
C GLN A 92 -24.92 0.15 -1.64
N SER A 93 -25.95 0.86 -2.10
CA SER A 93 -26.17 2.26 -1.74
C SER A 93 -26.83 2.33 -0.35
N ILE A 94 -26.24 3.10 0.56
CA ILE A 94 -26.66 3.21 1.97
C ILE A 94 -27.25 4.60 2.23
N SER A 95 -26.54 5.64 1.81
CA SER A 95 -26.92 7.04 1.98
C SER A 95 -26.70 7.78 0.66
N SER A 96 -27.35 8.92 0.48
CA SER A 96 -27.04 9.88 -0.59
C SER A 96 -25.82 10.76 -0.26
N SER A 97 -25.32 10.67 0.97
CA SER A 97 -24.21 11.47 1.48
C SER A 97 -22.96 10.60 1.70
N SER A 98 -21.78 11.23 1.70
CA SER A 98 -20.51 10.52 1.88
C SER A 98 -20.49 9.74 3.18
N ILE A 99 -20.13 8.45 3.10
CA ILE A 99 -19.79 7.66 4.28
C ILE A 99 -18.44 8.16 4.79
N THR A 100 -18.30 8.32 6.09
CA THR A 100 -17.10 8.84 6.75
C THR A 100 -16.38 7.76 7.56
N TYR A 101 -17.10 6.76 8.04
CA TYR A 101 -16.53 5.67 8.84
C TYR A 101 -17.33 4.38 8.71
N LEU A 102 -16.62 3.25 8.65
CA LEU A 102 -17.17 1.90 8.68
C LEU A 102 -16.69 1.13 9.92
N SER A 103 -17.60 0.32 10.49
CA SER A 103 -17.23 -0.68 11.48
C SER A 103 -18.09 -1.92 11.36
N ILE A 104 -17.46 -3.09 11.47
CA ILE A 104 -18.17 -4.37 11.40
C ILE A 104 -17.98 -5.09 12.74
N LYS A 105 -19.09 -5.57 13.30
CA LYS A 105 -19.11 -6.28 14.57
C LYS A 105 -19.94 -7.55 14.48
N ASN A 106 -19.39 -8.64 14.99
CA ASN A 106 -20.16 -9.85 15.26
C ASN A 106 -20.84 -9.69 16.61
N ILE A 107 -22.17 -9.68 16.60
CA ILE A 107 -22.98 -9.64 17.84
C ILE A 107 -23.21 -11.06 18.35
N SER A 108 -23.45 -12.01 17.44
CA SER A 108 -23.58 -13.44 17.75
C SER A 108 -23.09 -14.29 16.58
N SER A 109 -23.09 -15.62 16.74
CA SER A 109 -22.81 -16.55 15.63
C SER A 109 -23.78 -16.42 14.45
N LYS A 110 -24.97 -15.86 14.69
CA LYS A 110 -26.02 -15.68 13.68
C LYS A 110 -26.23 -14.23 13.27
N GLN A 111 -25.53 -13.28 13.87
CA GLN A 111 -25.79 -11.86 13.60
C GLN A 111 -24.48 -11.08 13.55
N GLN A 112 -24.24 -10.49 12.38
CA GLN A 112 -23.14 -9.57 12.11
C GLN A 112 -23.74 -8.26 11.62
N LEU A 113 -23.29 -7.15 12.22
CA LEU A 113 -23.77 -5.82 11.92
C LEU A 113 -22.65 -5.00 11.28
N LEU A 114 -23.01 -4.23 10.26
CA LEU A 114 -22.21 -3.21 9.62
C LEU A 114 -22.77 -1.85 10.04
N ALA A 115 -21.94 -1.05 10.70
CA ALA A 115 -22.21 0.33 11.03
C ALA A 115 -21.54 1.24 10.02
N ALA A 116 -22.31 2.13 9.38
CA ALA A 116 -21.82 3.12 8.44
C ALA A 116 -22.26 4.52 8.90
N ALA A 117 -21.30 5.36 9.27
CA ALA A 117 -21.56 6.76 9.61
C ALA A 117 -21.46 7.60 8.35
N ASP A 118 -22.41 8.52 8.16
CA ASP A 118 -22.37 9.48 7.06
C ASP A 118 -21.94 10.89 7.50
N SER A 119 -21.69 11.74 6.51
CA SER A 119 -21.27 13.14 6.69
C SER A 119 -22.37 14.05 7.24
N ASN A 120 -23.63 13.59 7.26
CA ASN A 120 -24.74 14.32 7.85
C ASN A 120 -24.90 14.01 9.35
N GLY A 121 -24.02 13.17 9.91
CA GLY A 121 -24.08 12.73 11.30
C GLY A 121 -25.09 11.61 11.56
N THR A 122 -25.58 10.94 10.52
CA THR A 122 -26.49 9.79 10.66
C THR A 122 -25.67 8.50 10.70
N LEU A 123 -26.04 7.62 11.63
CA LEU A 123 -25.47 6.28 11.75
C LEU A 123 -26.45 5.26 11.16
N HIS A 124 -26.03 4.57 10.10
CA HIS A 124 -26.79 3.49 9.48
C HIS A 124 -26.28 2.15 10.01
N ILE A 125 -27.20 1.31 10.52
CA ILE A 125 -26.90 -0.04 10.98
C ILE A 125 -27.54 -1.04 10.03
N LEU A 126 -26.72 -1.89 9.42
CA LEU A 126 -27.16 -2.91 8.47
C LEU A 126 -26.81 -4.30 8.99
N GLU A 127 -27.69 -5.27 8.77
CA GLU A 127 -27.34 -6.67 8.99
C GLU A 127 -26.60 -7.21 7.77
N VAL A 128 -25.44 -7.84 7.99
CA VAL A 128 -24.69 -8.50 6.93
C VAL A 128 -25.39 -9.81 6.56
N PRO A 129 -25.78 -9.99 5.28
CA PRO A 129 -26.44 -11.21 4.82
C PRO A 129 -25.62 -12.47 5.07
N TRP A 130 -26.31 -13.59 5.25
CA TRP A 130 -25.71 -14.90 5.48
C TRP A 130 -24.59 -15.25 4.47
N ALA A 131 -24.83 -14.98 3.18
CA ALA A 131 -23.87 -15.25 2.10
C ALA A 131 -22.54 -14.49 2.22
N LEU A 132 -22.53 -13.34 2.89
CA LEU A 132 -21.34 -12.50 3.06
C LEU A 132 -20.63 -12.74 4.40
N ARG A 133 -21.28 -13.43 5.35
CA ARG A 133 -20.70 -13.75 6.67
C ARG A 133 -20.32 -15.22 6.85
N GLN A 134 -20.94 -16.14 6.12
CA GLN A 134 -20.60 -17.56 6.20
C GLN A 134 -19.33 -17.86 5.38
N PRO A 135 -18.26 -18.40 6.01
CA PRO A 135 -17.07 -18.84 5.29
C PRO A 135 -17.40 -19.95 4.30
N VAL A 136 -16.80 -19.89 3.11
CA VAL A 136 -16.88 -20.99 2.13
C VAL A 136 -15.93 -22.12 2.58
N ASN A 137 -16.22 -23.37 2.16
CA ASN A 137 -15.36 -24.51 2.48
C ASN A 137 -13.91 -24.24 2.07
N GLN A 138 -12.99 -24.41 3.03
CA GLN A 138 -11.55 -24.21 2.84
C GLN A 138 -11.16 -22.80 2.35
N GLU A 139 -12.01 -21.77 2.57
CA GLU A 139 -11.75 -20.39 2.12
C GLU A 139 -10.37 -19.88 2.54
N PHE A 140 -9.99 -20.12 3.80
CA PHE A 140 -8.68 -19.72 4.31
C PHE A 140 -7.52 -20.29 3.48
N GLN A 141 -7.60 -21.57 3.09
CA GLN A 141 -6.57 -22.21 2.29
C GLN A 141 -6.55 -21.63 0.86
N VAL A 142 -7.71 -21.43 0.25
CA VAL A 142 -7.84 -20.84 -1.09
C VAL A 142 -7.23 -19.43 -1.12
N VAL A 143 -7.55 -18.60 -0.14
CA VAL A 143 -7.03 -17.23 -0.02
C VAL A 143 -5.52 -17.23 0.26
N THR A 144 -5.03 -18.17 1.09
CA THR A 144 -3.59 -18.35 1.32
C THR A 144 -2.87 -18.66 0.02
N SER A 145 -3.32 -19.67 -0.72
CA SER A 145 -2.74 -20.05 -2.01
C SER A 145 -2.81 -18.92 -3.04
N TYR A 146 -3.87 -18.10 -3.01
CA TYR A 146 -3.96 -16.91 -3.85
C TYR A 146 -2.84 -15.91 -3.53
N PHE A 147 -2.62 -15.57 -2.25
CA PHE A 147 -1.58 -14.61 -1.84
C PHE A 147 -0.17 -15.13 -2.11
N ASP A 148 0.09 -16.42 -1.89
CA ASP A 148 1.40 -17.02 -2.20
C ASP A 148 1.71 -16.97 -3.69
N ARG A 149 0.76 -17.39 -4.53
CA ARG A 149 0.90 -17.32 -6.00
C ARG A 149 1.09 -15.89 -6.48
N GLU A 150 0.37 -14.93 -5.90
CA GLU A 150 0.50 -13.53 -6.27
C GLU A 150 1.86 -12.95 -5.83
N THR A 151 2.39 -13.40 -4.69
CA THR A 151 3.76 -13.04 -4.24
C THR A 151 4.80 -13.51 -5.25
N GLU A 152 4.77 -14.79 -5.63
CA GLU A 152 5.67 -15.38 -6.64
C GLU A 152 5.55 -14.68 -8.00
N ARG A 153 4.31 -14.41 -8.43
CA ARG A 153 4.03 -13.70 -9.69
C ARG A 153 4.67 -12.32 -9.70
N ARG A 154 4.57 -11.57 -8.59
CA ARG A 154 5.15 -10.21 -8.48
C ARG A 154 6.67 -10.25 -8.49
N GLU A 155 7.29 -11.21 -7.81
CA GLU A 155 8.74 -11.40 -7.88
C GLU A 155 9.21 -11.75 -9.29
N PHE A 156 8.50 -12.63 -9.98
CA PHE A 156 8.80 -12.97 -11.37
C PHE A 156 8.69 -11.75 -12.29
N VAL A 157 7.63 -10.96 -12.16
CA VAL A 157 7.44 -9.73 -12.95
C VAL A 157 8.55 -8.72 -12.68
N LYS A 158 8.95 -8.53 -11.42
CA LYS A 158 10.06 -7.66 -11.04
C LYS A 158 11.37 -8.11 -11.68
N LYS A 159 11.75 -9.38 -11.53
CA LYS A 159 12.95 -9.95 -12.18
C LYS A 159 12.94 -9.74 -13.69
N ARG A 160 11.78 -9.94 -14.34
CA ARG A 160 11.60 -9.73 -15.79
C ARG A 160 11.66 -8.25 -16.18
N TRP A 161 11.32 -7.33 -15.28
CA TRP A 161 11.48 -5.90 -15.49
C TRP A 161 12.96 -5.51 -15.42
N ASP A 162 13.66 -5.98 -14.39
CA ASP A 162 15.08 -5.71 -14.17
C ASP A 162 15.94 -6.16 -15.37
N ILE A 163 15.66 -7.36 -15.91
CA ILE A 163 16.33 -7.86 -17.13
C ILE A 163 16.10 -6.93 -18.34
N ARG A 164 14.86 -6.47 -18.55
CA ARG A 164 14.54 -5.58 -19.68
C ARG A 164 15.20 -4.21 -19.55
N GLU A 165 15.26 -3.68 -18.33
CA GLU A 165 15.96 -2.43 -18.05
C GLU A 165 17.46 -2.56 -18.30
N GLU A 166 18.07 -3.70 -17.96
CA GLU A 166 19.47 -3.97 -18.28
C GLU A 166 19.71 -4.05 -19.80
N GLU A 167 18.90 -4.82 -20.52
CA GLU A 167 18.97 -4.93 -21.98
C GLU A 167 18.80 -3.57 -22.68
N LYS A 168 17.88 -2.73 -22.17
CA LYS A 168 17.68 -1.37 -22.66
C LYS A 168 18.91 -0.50 -22.43
N ARG A 169 19.47 -0.55 -21.21
CA ARG A 169 20.68 0.20 -20.84
C ARG A 169 21.90 -0.23 -21.65
N GLU A 170 22.04 -1.53 -21.95
CA GLU A 170 23.10 -2.04 -22.81
C GLU A 170 22.95 -1.54 -24.25
N LYS A 171 21.73 -1.57 -24.81
CA LYS A 171 21.46 -1.00 -26.15
C LYS A 171 21.74 0.49 -26.21
N GLU A 172 21.35 1.25 -25.19
CA GLU A 172 21.65 2.69 -25.10
C GLU A 172 23.16 2.95 -25.01
N ARG A 173 23.91 2.15 -24.22
CA ARG A 173 25.38 2.23 -24.17
C ARG A 173 26.02 1.97 -25.54
N LEU A 174 25.57 0.92 -26.24
CA LEU A 174 26.06 0.61 -27.58
C LEU A 174 25.71 1.70 -28.61
N ALA A 175 24.52 2.31 -28.50
CA ALA A 175 24.11 3.41 -29.37
C ALA A 175 24.92 4.69 -29.09
N ALA A 176 25.18 5.03 -27.83
CA ALA A 176 26.02 6.17 -27.45
C ALA A 176 27.46 6.02 -27.96
N LEU A 177 28.04 4.81 -27.84
CA LEU A 177 29.36 4.50 -28.39
C LEU A 177 29.39 4.66 -29.92
N LYS A 178 28.36 4.18 -30.64
CA LYS A 178 28.24 4.37 -32.10
C LYS A 178 28.05 5.84 -32.50
N ALA A 179 27.43 6.65 -31.65
CA ALA A 179 27.22 8.08 -31.87
C ALA A 179 28.44 8.95 -31.48
N GLY A 180 29.55 8.35 -31.00
CA GLY A 180 30.75 9.09 -30.58
C GLY A 180 30.55 9.93 -29.30
N ILE A 181 29.45 9.71 -28.58
CA ILE A 181 29.18 10.35 -27.30
C ILE A 181 29.89 9.51 -26.23
N ALA A 182 30.77 10.13 -25.43
CA ALA A 182 31.42 9.44 -24.32
C ALA A 182 30.36 8.80 -23.42
N PRO A 183 30.51 7.52 -23.03
CA PRO A 183 29.53 6.85 -22.20
C PRO A 183 29.32 7.64 -20.91
N ALA A 184 28.05 7.79 -20.49
CA ALA A 184 27.74 8.37 -19.21
C ALA A 184 28.47 7.57 -18.11
N HIS A 185 29.29 8.26 -17.32
CA HIS A 185 29.96 7.66 -16.16
C HIS A 185 28.88 7.22 -15.18
N ASN A 186 28.62 5.91 -15.12
CA ASN A 186 27.81 5.34 -14.06
C ASN A 186 28.73 5.21 -12.85
N PRO A 187 28.52 5.98 -11.78
CA PRO A 187 29.39 5.91 -10.63
C PRO A 187 29.37 4.50 -10.04
N SER A 188 30.55 4.00 -9.65
CA SER A 188 30.70 2.71 -8.98
C SER A 188 29.90 2.71 -7.66
N GLN A 189 29.53 1.54 -7.15
CA GLN A 189 28.91 1.41 -5.83
C GLN A 189 29.76 2.11 -4.76
N GLU A 190 31.09 1.99 -4.85
CA GLU A 190 32.04 2.67 -3.97
C GLU A 190 31.99 4.20 -4.11
N GLU A 191 31.80 4.74 -5.31
CA GLU A 191 31.69 6.18 -5.53
C GLU A 191 30.37 6.73 -5.00
N ILE A 192 29.29 5.95 -5.11
CA ILE A 192 27.98 6.27 -4.52
C ILE A 192 28.09 6.27 -2.99
N ASP A 193 28.78 5.28 -2.41
CA ASP A 193 28.98 5.17 -0.97
C ASP A 193 29.85 6.31 -0.43
N ILE A 194 30.92 6.69 -1.15
CA ILE A 194 31.74 7.87 -0.83
C ILE A 194 30.89 9.14 -0.88
N ARG A 195 30.05 9.29 -1.92
CA ARG A 195 29.16 10.44 -2.06
C ARG A 195 28.15 10.51 -0.91
N MET A 196 27.52 9.40 -0.56
CA MET A 196 26.60 9.33 0.59
C MET A 196 27.31 9.63 1.91
N LYS A 197 28.54 9.15 2.12
CA LYS A 197 29.34 9.47 3.32
C LYS A 197 29.63 10.96 3.40
N ASN A 198 29.95 11.60 2.26
CA ASN A 198 30.18 13.04 2.20
C ASN A 198 28.91 13.85 2.46
N GLU A 199 27.80 13.52 1.81
CA GLU A 199 26.50 14.18 2.02
C GLU A 199 26.03 14.03 3.49
N TYR A 200 26.26 12.87 4.10
CA TYR A 200 25.98 12.65 5.52
C TYR A 200 26.88 13.47 6.44
N ASN A 201 28.18 13.59 6.13
CA ASN A 201 29.10 14.43 6.89
C ASN A 201 28.71 15.92 6.81
N GLU A 202 28.30 16.40 5.64
CA GLU A 202 27.76 17.75 5.46
C GLU A 202 26.50 17.96 6.31
N PHE A 203 25.58 16.99 6.32
CA PHE A 203 24.40 17.02 7.17
C PHE A 203 24.77 17.10 8.67
N ILE A 204 25.70 16.28 9.14
CA ILE A 204 26.14 16.30 10.55
C ILE A 204 26.76 17.64 10.92
N GLN A 205 27.57 18.24 10.04
CA GLN A 205 28.13 19.57 10.27
C GLN A 205 27.04 20.64 10.34
N PHE A 206 26.06 20.57 9.45
CA PHE A 206 24.92 21.48 9.43
C PHE A 206 24.04 21.35 10.68
N GLU A 207 23.69 20.13 11.07
CA GLU A 207 22.95 19.84 12.31
C GLU A 207 23.73 20.35 13.54
N TYR A 208 25.03 20.08 13.59
CA TYR A 208 25.90 20.56 14.66
C TYR A 208 25.88 22.10 14.77
N HIS A 209 25.97 22.79 13.64
CA HIS A 209 25.90 24.25 13.57
C HIS A 209 24.56 24.79 14.10
N ILE A 210 23.44 24.21 13.66
CA ILE A 210 22.10 24.59 14.13
C ILE A 210 21.93 24.37 15.63
N LEU A 211 22.39 23.22 16.15
CA LEU A 211 22.28 22.90 17.57
C LEU A 211 23.11 23.85 18.45
N ARG A 212 24.25 24.32 17.94
CA ARG A 212 25.07 25.34 18.59
C ARG A 212 24.36 26.70 18.61
N GLU A 213 23.78 27.14 17.48
CA GLU A 213 23.02 28.39 17.42
C GLU A 213 21.82 28.39 18.39
N MET A 214 21.19 27.23 18.59
CA MET A 214 20.08 27.07 19.53
C MET A 214 20.52 26.91 21.00
N GLY A 215 21.83 26.92 21.30
CA GLY A 215 22.35 26.77 22.66
C GLY A 215 22.14 25.37 23.26
N LEU A 216 21.88 24.37 22.43
CA LEU A 216 21.62 22.98 22.84
C LEU A 216 22.89 22.13 22.86
N ARG A 217 24.05 22.70 22.47
CA ARG A 217 25.35 22.03 22.46
C ARG A 217 26.49 22.98 22.82
N ASP A 218 27.50 22.48 23.52
CA ASP A 218 28.60 23.28 24.08
C ASP A 218 29.52 23.83 22.99
N GLU A 219 29.99 25.08 23.13
CA GLU A 219 30.79 25.77 22.10
C GLU A 219 32.16 25.12 21.81
N ASN A 220 32.64 24.32 22.75
CA ASN A 220 33.98 23.71 22.74
C ASN A 220 33.97 22.25 22.27
N GLU A 221 32.81 21.67 21.96
CA GLU A 221 32.72 20.30 21.45
C GLU A 221 33.04 20.28 19.94
N ALA A 222 33.82 19.31 19.48
CA ALA A 222 34.01 19.12 18.05
C ALA A 222 32.87 18.25 17.48
N PRO A 223 32.44 18.45 16.22
CA PRO A 223 31.53 17.52 15.57
C PRO A 223 32.15 16.12 15.54
N PRO A 224 31.37 15.05 15.78
CA PRO A 224 31.88 13.69 15.76
C PRO A 224 32.36 13.34 14.34
N VAL A 225 33.65 13.03 14.19
CA VAL A 225 34.23 12.53 12.94
C VAL A 225 34.23 10.99 13.03
N GLN A 226 33.53 10.32 12.11
CA GLN A 226 33.66 8.87 11.97
C GLN A 226 34.91 8.53 11.15
N GLN A 227 35.67 7.54 11.63
CA GLN A 227 36.75 6.87 10.88
C GLN A 227 36.18 6.20 9.60
#